data_AF-A0A453IAN8-F1
#
_entry.id   AF-A0A453IAN8-F1
#
_cell.length_a   1.000
_cell.length_b   1.000
_cell.length_c   1.000
_cell.angle_alpha   90.00
_cell.angle_beta   90.00
_cell.angle_gamma   90.00
#
_symmetry.space_group_name_H-M   'P 1'
#
loop_
_entity.id
_entity.type
_entity.pdbx_description
1 polymer ?
#
loop_
_entity_poly.entity_id
_entity_poly.type
_entity_poly.pdbx_seq_one_letter_code
_entity_poly.pdbx_strand_id
1 'polypeptide(L)'
;SFSDPRRKVGEKEQRRNNPRPSSPPRLPPVEARLSAHAASRMASPPPPPPPSPPPPADEPRSGGGRAPIPPYVKAAAGSLGGVMEACCLQPIDVVKTRLQLDRAGAYRGIAHCGTTVARAEGVPALWKGLTPFATHLTLKYALRLGSNAMLQSAFKDPVTGKVSAQGRLASGFGAGVLEALVIVTPFEVVKIRLQQQKGLSTDLLKYKGPIHCAKTIVREEGIFGLWSGASPTVMRNGTNQAAMFTAKNTIDILLWKKHEGDGKVLQPWQSMVSGFLAGTAGPICTGPFDVVKTRLMAQGRTGDIKYKGMFHAIRTIHAEEGLRALWKGLLPRLMRIPPGQAIMWTVADQVMGLYERTYLQSANV
;
A
#
# COMPACT_ATOMS: atom_id res chain seq x y z
N SER A 1 -45.73 61.98 26.96
CA SER A 1 -44.77 63.05 27.26
C SER A 1 -43.45 62.70 26.63
N PHE A 2 -42.86 63.41 25.67
CA PHE A 2 -43.10 64.71 25.04
C PHE A 2 -42.46 64.57 23.63
N SER A 3 -43.19 64.77 22.53
CA SER A 3 -43.39 66.06 21.83
C SER A 3 -42.19 66.50 20.98
N ASP A 4 -42.33 66.48 19.65
CA ASP A 4 -42.13 67.72 18.88
C ASP A 4 -43.10 67.79 17.67
N PRO A 5 -44.02 68.77 17.65
CA PRO A 5 -44.98 69.02 16.57
C PRO A 5 -44.61 70.28 15.75
N ARG A 6 -45.22 70.37 14.55
CA ARG A 6 -45.47 71.57 13.70
C ARG A 6 -44.70 71.59 12.37
N ARG A 7 -45.42 71.19 11.32
CA ARG A 7 -45.82 72.15 10.27
C ARG A 7 -47.18 71.75 9.72
N LYS A 8 -48.19 72.50 10.14
CA LYS A 8 -49.52 72.59 9.53
C LYS A 8 -49.51 73.77 8.55
N VAL A 9 -50.50 73.75 7.65
CA VAL A 9 -51.28 74.88 7.09
C VAL A 9 -51.07 75.12 5.58
N GLY A 10 -52.20 75.05 4.87
CA GLY A 10 -52.41 75.43 3.46
C GLY A 10 -52.49 74.21 2.55
N GLU A 11 -53.60 73.79 1.96
CA GLU A 11 -54.90 74.39 1.72
C GLU A 11 -55.96 73.29 1.72
N LYS A 12 -56.99 73.48 2.53
CA LYS A 12 -58.34 73.06 2.15
C LYS A 12 -58.74 73.97 1.00
N GLU A 13 -59.43 73.44 0.00
CA GLU A 13 -60.67 73.99 -0.56
C GLU A 13 -60.82 73.65 -2.05
N GLN A 14 -61.24 72.41 -2.31
CA GLN A 14 -62.15 72.15 -3.42
C GLN A 14 -63.09 71.00 -3.04
N ARG A 15 -64.06 71.36 -2.19
CA ARG A 15 -65.43 70.82 -2.29
C ARG A 15 -65.89 71.19 -3.73
N ARG A 16 -66.64 70.41 -4.49
CA ARG A 16 -67.92 69.78 -4.16
C ARG A 16 -68.45 69.17 -5.48
N ASN A 17 -68.97 67.93 -5.44
CA ASN A 17 -70.21 67.47 -6.11
C ASN A 17 -70.15 65.98 -6.47
N ASN A 18 -70.62 65.15 -5.52
CA ASN A 18 -71.60 64.04 -5.57
C ASN A 18 -71.86 63.23 -6.88
N PRO A 19 -72.43 61.99 -6.81
CA PRO A 19 -72.89 61.20 -5.64
C PRO A 19 -72.49 59.68 -5.64
N ARG A 20 -72.70 58.98 -4.51
CA ARG A 20 -72.84 57.49 -4.41
C ARG A 20 -74.35 57.13 -4.36
N PRO A 21 -74.85 55.87 -4.28
CA PRO A 21 -74.22 54.52 -4.30
C PRO A 21 -74.96 53.48 -5.18
N SER A 22 -74.34 52.32 -5.48
CA SER A 22 -75.04 51.01 -5.54
C SER A 22 -74.04 49.84 -5.62
N SER A 23 -74.38 48.73 -4.98
CA SER A 23 -73.71 47.43 -5.02
C SER A 23 -74.81 46.36 -5.02
N PRO A 24 -74.55 45.08 -5.36
CA PRO A 24 -73.68 44.46 -6.37
C PRO A 24 -74.55 43.55 -7.32
N PRO A 25 -73.99 42.83 -8.31
CA PRO A 25 -74.12 41.37 -8.23
C PRO A 25 -72.95 40.56 -8.84
N ARG A 26 -73.10 39.25 -8.68
CA ARG A 26 -72.17 38.13 -8.87
C ARG A 26 -71.75 37.90 -10.34
N LEU A 27 -70.56 37.31 -10.47
CA LEU A 27 -69.79 36.94 -11.67
C LEU A 27 -70.49 35.97 -12.64
N PRO A 28 -70.10 35.99 -13.93
CA PRO A 28 -70.04 34.80 -14.78
C PRO A 28 -68.59 34.46 -15.23
N PRO A 29 -68.35 33.26 -15.81
CA PRO A 29 -67.13 32.48 -15.60
C PRO A 29 -65.94 32.77 -16.54
N VAL A 30 -64.79 32.21 -16.15
CA VAL A 30 -63.40 32.45 -16.59
C VAL A 30 -63.07 32.04 -18.04
N GLU A 31 -63.98 31.40 -18.78
CA GLU A 31 -63.65 30.81 -20.09
C GLU A 31 -63.67 31.80 -21.27
N ALA A 32 -64.22 33.00 -21.13
CA ALA A 32 -64.31 33.97 -22.23
C ALA A 32 -63.06 34.86 -22.42
N ARG A 33 -62.06 34.81 -21.51
CA ARG A 33 -60.84 35.63 -21.62
C ARG A 33 -59.65 34.94 -22.29
N LEU A 34 -59.73 33.64 -22.57
CA LEU A 34 -58.62 32.88 -23.16
C LEU A 34 -58.58 32.94 -24.69
N SER A 35 -59.70 33.15 -25.38
CA SER A 35 -59.71 33.17 -26.86
C SER A 35 -59.33 34.51 -27.50
N ALA A 36 -59.35 35.62 -26.75
CA ALA A 36 -59.01 36.96 -27.30
C ALA A 36 -57.52 37.34 -27.16
N HIS A 37 -56.74 36.60 -26.36
CA HIS A 37 -55.29 36.81 -26.23
C HIS A 37 -54.45 35.86 -27.10
N ALA A 38 -55.07 34.83 -27.69
CA ALA A 38 -54.39 33.86 -28.54
C ALA A 38 -54.24 34.30 -30.01
N ALA A 39 -55.00 35.31 -30.47
CA ALA A 39 -55.06 35.69 -31.89
C ALA A 39 -54.15 36.87 -32.30
N SER A 40 -53.38 37.47 -31.39
CA SER A 40 -52.51 38.64 -31.68
C SER A 40 -51.00 38.37 -31.54
N ARG A 41 -50.59 37.11 -31.42
CA ARG A 41 -49.17 36.71 -31.33
C ARG A 41 -48.69 35.79 -32.46
N MET A 42 -49.37 35.80 -33.61
CA MET A 42 -48.95 35.08 -34.82
C MET A 42 -48.54 36.07 -35.93
N ALA A 43 -47.44 36.80 -35.74
CA ALA A 43 -46.76 37.54 -36.81
C ALA A 43 -45.36 38.02 -36.36
N SER A 44 -44.47 37.10 -36.00
CA SER A 44 -43.06 37.43 -35.75
C SER A 44 -42.19 36.28 -36.23
N PRO A 45 -41.20 36.51 -37.10
CA PRO A 45 -40.30 35.45 -37.54
C PRO A 45 -39.49 34.93 -36.34
N PRO A 46 -39.15 33.63 -36.31
CA PRO A 46 -38.38 33.06 -35.20
C PRO A 46 -37.02 33.75 -35.10
N PRO A 47 -36.51 34.01 -33.87
CA PRO A 47 -35.15 34.50 -33.70
C PRO A 47 -34.16 33.48 -34.30
N PRO A 48 -33.04 33.94 -34.89
CA PRO A 48 -32.05 33.03 -35.44
C PRO A 48 -31.56 32.07 -34.34
N PRO A 49 -31.24 30.81 -34.68
CA PRO A 49 -30.70 29.87 -33.71
C PRO A 49 -29.46 30.49 -33.05
N PRO A 50 -29.24 30.27 -31.74
CA PRO A 50 -28.01 30.72 -31.09
C PRO A 50 -26.82 30.15 -31.90
N PRO A 51 -25.74 30.93 -32.09
CA PRO A 51 -24.56 30.41 -32.77
C PRO A 51 -24.19 29.09 -32.10
N SER A 52 -23.99 28.06 -32.92
CA SER A 52 -23.46 26.78 -32.46
C SER A 52 -22.27 27.07 -31.55
N PRO A 53 -22.14 26.39 -30.40
CA PRO A 53 -20.97 26.57 -29.56
C PRO A 53 -19.75 26.43 -30.47
N PRO A 54 -18.76 27.33 -30.38
CA PRO A 54 -17.54 27.17 -31.16
C PRO A 54 -17.07 25.73 -30.95
N PRO A 55 -16.60 25.03 -32.00
CA PRO A 55 -15.96 23.73 -31.80
C PRO A 55 -14.98 23.92 -30.64
N PRO A 56 -14.96 23.03 -29.64
CA PRO A 56 -14.23 23.25 -28.41
C PRO A 56 -12.87 23.79 -28.80
N ALA A 57 -12.62 25.07 -28.44
CA ALA A 57 -11.37 25.72 -28.76
C ALA A 57 -10.30 24.75 -28.28
N ASP A 58 -9.43 24.29 -29.20
CA ASP A 58 -8.39 23.31 -28.92
C ASP A 58 -7.80 23.66 -27.55
N GLU A 59 -8.23 22.93 -26.53
CA GLU A 59 -7.63 23.06 -25.21
C GLU A 59 -6.15 22.84 -25.48
N PRO A 60 -5.25 23.70 -24.98
CA PRO A 60 -3.83 23.44 -25.13
C PRO A 60 -3.62 22.07 -24.52
N ARG A 61 -3.41 21.05 -25.38
CA ARG A 61 -3.40 19.63 -25.04
C ARG A 61 -2.71 19.48 -23.70
N SER A 62 -3.50 19.37 -22.63
CA SER A 62 -2.92 19.29 -21.30
C SER A 62 -2.06 18.04 -21.32
N GLY A 63 -0.78 18.23 -20.97
CA GLY A 63 0.31 17.34 -21.36
C GLY A 63 -0.05 15.87 -21.24
N GLY A 64 0.15 15.13 -22.33
CA GLY A 64 -0.22 13.73 -22.49
C GLY A 64 -0.06 12.93 -21.20
N GLY A 65 -1.18 12.65 -20.54
CA GLY A 65 -1.23 11.76 -19.40
C GLY A 65 -0.80 10.39 -19.86
N ARG A 66 0.47 10.01 -19.59
CA ARG A 66 0.99 8.69 -19.95
C ARG A 66 0.03 7.64 -19.40
N ALA A 67 -0.43 6.73 -20.27
CA ALA A 67 -1.31 5.66 -19.84
C ALA A 67 -0.64 4.87 -18.69
N PRO A 68 -1.34 4.65 -17.57
CA PRO A 68 -0.75 4.07 -16.38
C PRO A 68 -0.34 2.62 -16.64
N ILE A 69 0.85 2.23 -16.17
CA ILE A 69 1.35 0.85 -16.28
C ILE A 69 0.32 -0.12 -15.66
N PRO A 70 -0.14 -1.13 -16.40
CA PRO A 70 -1.19 -2.01 -15.93
C PRO A 70 -0.73 -2.92 -14.77
N PRO A 71 -1.65 -3.37 -13.88
CA PRO A 71 -1.30 -4.14 -12.69
C PRO A 71 -0.49 -5.42 -12.95
N TYR A 72 -0.74 -6.12 -14.07
CA TYR A 72 -0.04 -7.36 -14.40
C TYR A 72 1.44 -7.13 -14.74
N VAL A 73 1.79 -6.01 -15.39
CA VAL A 73 3.20 -5.65 -15.65
C VAL A 73 3.92 -5.34 -14.36
N LYS A 74 3.26 -4.63 -13.43
CA LYS A 74 3.82 -4.37 -12.09
C LYS A 74 4.03 -5.67 -11.31
N ALA A 75 3.09 -6.59 -11.38
CA ALA A 75 3.23 -7.91 -10.75
C ALA A 75 4.41 -8.69 -11.36
N ALA A 76 4.52 -8.75 -12.69
CA ALA A 76 5.62 -9.42 -13.39
C ALA A 76 6.99 -8.79 -13.08
N ALA A 77 7.07 -7.46 -13.04
CA ALA A 77 8.27 -6.72 -12.64
C ALA A 77 8.70 -7.07 -11.20
N GLY A 78 7.73 -7.18 -10.29
CA GLY A 78 7.96 -7.63 -8.91
C GLY A 78 8.44 -9.07 -8.82
N SER A 79 7.84 -9.97 -9.61
CA SER A 79 8.26 -11.37 -9.70
C SER A 79 9.70 -11.51 -10.17
N LEU A 80 10.08 -10.82 -11.25
CA LEU A 80 11.44 -10.88 -11.78
C LEU A 80 12.45 -10.29 -10.78
N GLY A 81 12.10 -9.17 -10.15
CA GLY A 81 12.90 -8.58 -9.07
C GLY A 81 13.06 -9.53 -7.88
N GLY A 82 12.02 -10.28 -7.52
CA GLY A 82 12.05 -11.29 -6.47
C GLY A 82 12.96 -12.47 -6.77
N VAL A 83 12.94 -12.99 -8.01
CA VAL A 83 13.86 -14.04 -8.45
C VAL A 83 15.29 -13.54 -8.40
N MET A 84 15.54 -12.30 -8.84
CA MET A 84 16.89 -11.76 -8.86
C MET A 84 17.42 -11.45 -7.45
N GLU A 85 16.56 -10.93 -6.56
CA GLU A 85 16.88 -10.85 -5.12
C GLU A 85 17.28 -12.23 -4.58
N ALA A 86 16.50 -13.28 -4.89
CA ALA A 86 16.79 -14.62 -4.43
C ALA A 86 18.16 -15.12 -4.92
N CYS A 87 18.44 -14.97 -6.22
CA CYS A 87 19.71 -15.42 -6.81
C CYS A 87 20.92 -14.71 -6.20
N CYS A 88 20.84 -13.40 -5.97
CA CYS A 88 21.95 -12.62 -5.43
C CYS A 88 22.14 -12.79 -3.91
N LEU A 89 21.07 -12.95 -3.14
CA LEU A 89 21.15 -12.98 -1.67
C LEU A 89 21.15 -14.37 -1.05
N GLN A 90 20.83 -15.42 -1.81
CA GLN A 90 20.85 -16.79 -1.28
C GLN A 90 22.18 -17.16 -0.59
N PRO A 91 23.37 -16.81 -1.12
CA PRO A 91 24.63 -17.10 -0.44
C PRO A 91 24.73 -16.47 0.96
N ILE A 92 24.27 -15.23 1.10
CA ILE A 92 24.27 -14.50 2.38
C ILE A 92 23.28 -15.17 3.35
N ASP A 93 22.12 -15.59 2.86
CA ASP A 93 21.11 -16.26 3.67
C ASP A 93 21.58 -17.65 4.14
N VAL A 94 22.29 -18.42 3.30
CA VAL A 94 22.91 -19.69 3.70
C VAL A 94 23.98 -19.46 4.76
N VAL A 95 24.89 -18.50 4.56
CA VAL A 95 25.96 -18.19 5.52
C VAL A 95 25.37 -17.74 6.86
N LYS A 96 24.40 -16.83 6.83
CA LYS A 96 23.70 -16.34 8.01
C LYS A 96 23.03 -17.48 8.77
N THR A 97 22.29 -18.34 8.07
CA THR A 97 21.57 -19.44 8.73
C THR A 97 22.51 -20.47 9.32
N ARG A 98 23.62 -20.81 8.65
CA ARG A 98 24.66 -21.69 9.20
C ARG A 98 25.31 -21.10 10.44
N LEU A 99 25.67 -19.82 10.39
CA LEU A 99 26.25 -19.11 11.54
C LEU A 99 25.25 -19.02 12.71
N GLN A 100 23.97 -18.81 12.46
CA GLN A 100 22.93 -18.77 13.50
C GLN A 100 22.62 -20.14 14.11
N LEU A 101 22.87 -21.22 13.37
CA LEU A 101 22.66 -22.59 13.83
C LEU A 101 23.91 -23.19 14.49
N ASP A 102 25.06 -22.53 14.36
CA ASP A 102 26.32 -22.98 14.93
C ASP A 102 26.33 -22.77 16.45
N ARG A 103 26.06 -23.85 17.18
CA ARG A 103 26.15 -23.89 18.65
C ARG A 103 27.55 -24.26 19.15
N ALA A 104 28.38 -24.86 18.29
CA ALA A 104 29.70 -25.35 18.64
C ALA A 104 30.79 -24.29 18.46
N GLY A 105 30.46 -23.14 17.85
CA GLY A 105 31.43 -22.09 17.55
C GLY A 105 32.43 -22.49 16.48
N ALA A 106 32.03 -23.37 15.55
CA ALA A 106 32.86 -23.81 14.43
C ALA A 106 33.21 -22.67 13.46
N TYR A 107 32.42 -21.59 13.43
CA TYR A 107 32.65 -20.44 12.56
C TYR A 107 33.10 -19.20 13.34
N ARG A 108 34.26 -18.65 12.98
CA ARG A 108 34.79 -17.40 13.56
C ARG A 108 34.08 -16.12 13.09
N GLY A 109 33.20 -16.23 12.09
CA GLY A 109 32.48 -15.12 11.50
C GLY A 109 31.87 -15.45 10.14
N ILE A 110 31.25 -14.44 9.51
CA ILE A 110 30.52 -14.58 8.24
C ILE A 110 31.45 -15.02 7.10
N ALA A 111 32.61 -14.37 6.94
CA ALA A 111 33.56 -14.70 5.87
C ALA A 111 34.17 -16.10 6.04
N HIS A 112 34.51 -16.48 7.28
CA HIS A 112 34.99 -17.82 7.61
C HIS A 112 33.90 -18.88 7.34
N CYS A 113 32.65 -18.62 7.73
CA CYS A 113 31.55 -19.51 7.44
C CYS A 113 31.34 -19.72 5.93
N GLY A 114 31.31 -18.65 5.14
CA GLY A 114 31.14 -18.74 3.69
C GLY A 114 32.27 -19.47 2.99
N THR A 115 33.52 -19.17 3.34
CA THR A 115 34.70 -19.85 2.77
C THR A 115 34.77 -21.32 3.18
N THR A 116 34.45 -21.65 4.43
CA THR A 116 34.38 -23.04 4.90
C THR A 116 33.28 -23.82 4.20
N VAL A 117 32.08 -23.25 4.03
CA VAL A 117 30.99 -23.90 3.29
C VAL A 117 31.38 -24.12 1.83
N ALA A 118 31.96 -23.12 1.17
CA ALA A 118 32.40 -23.26 -0.22
C ALA A 118 33.49 -24.31 -0.40
N ARG A 119 34.43 -24.42 0.55
CA ARG A 119 35.52 -25.42 0.53
C ARG A 119 35.06 -26.83 0.91
N ALA A 120 34.16 -26.96 1.88
CA ALA A 120 33.73 -28.25 2.41
C ALA A 120 32.55 -28.88 1.65
N GLU A 121 31.58 -28.07 1.21
CA GLU A 121 30.35 -28.52 0.54
C GLU A 121 30.30 -28.13 -0.95
N GLY A 122 31.25 -27.33 -1.43
CA GLY A 122 31.29 -26.79 -2.79
C GLY A 122 30.54 -25.46 -2.97
N VAL A 123 30.90 -24.71 -4.01
CA VAL A 123 30.27 -23.39 -4.33
C VAL A 123 28.75 -23.47 -4.51
N PRO A 124 28.16 -24.50 -5.17
CA PRO A 124 26.71 -24.61 -5.29
C PRO A 124 25.98 -24.76 -3.95
N ALA A 125 26.67 -25.16 -2.87
CA ALA A 125 26.08 -25.25 -1.55
C ALA A 125 25.56 -23.90 -1.02
N LEU A 126 26.14 -22.79 -1.49
CA LEU A 126 25.68 -21.43 -1.16
C LEU A 126 24.30 -21.11 -1.76
N TRP A 127 23.85 -21.86 -2.77
CA TRP A 127 22.51 -21.73 -3.35
C TRP A 127 21.52 -22.82 -2.90
N LYS A 128 21.90 -23.67 -1.92
CA LYS A 128 20.98 -24.66 -1.34
C LYS A 128 19.73 -23.98 -0.80
N GLY A 129 18.56 -24.44 -1.26
CA GLY A 129 17.26 -23.87 -0.87
C GLY A 129 16.80 -22.68 -1.71
N LEU A 130 17.46 -22.39 -2.84
CA LEU A 130 17.05 -21.31 -3.75
C LEU A 130 15.61 -21.48 -4.24
N THR A 131 15.19 -22.66 -4.68
CA THR A 131 13.84 -22.89 -5.23
C THR A 131 12.72 -22.49 -4.26
N PRO A 132 12.64 -23.02 -3.02
CA PRO A 132 11.59 -22.61 -2.09
C PRO A 132 11.68 -21.13 -1.71
N PHE A 133 12.89 -20.56 -1.69
CA PHE A 133 13.10 -19.14 -1.37
C PHE A 133 12.64 -18.21 -2.51
N ALA A 134 13.04 -18.52 -3.75
CA ALA A 134 12.64 -17.81 -4.95
C ALA A 134 11.13 -17.90 -5.16
N THR A 135 10.53 -19.09 -5.04
CA THR A 135 9.07 -19.26 -5.13
C THR A 135 8.34 -18.38 -4.11
N HIS A 136 8.82 -18.35 -2.86
CA HIS A 136 8.24 -17.49 -1.83
C HIS A 136 8.36 -16.00 -2.18
N LEU A 137 9.55 -15.53 -2.59
CA LEU A 137 9.79 -14.13 -2.96
C LEU A 137 8.96 -13.70 -4.18
N THR A 138 8.90 -14.56 -5.20
CA THR A 138 8.12 -14.33 -6.42
C THR A 138 6.64 -14.17 -6.10
N LEU A 139 6.05 -15.11 -5.35
CA LEU A 139 4.63 -15.04 -4.97
C LEU A 139 4.34 -13.81 -4.10
N LYS A 140 5.24 -13.52 -3.16
CA LYS A 140 5.15 -12.36 -2.27
C LYS A 140 5.13 -11.05 -3.07
N TYR A 141 6.10 -10.84 -3.96
CA TYR A 141 6.20 -9.58 -4.70
C TYR A 141 5.16 -9.45 -5.82
N ALA A 142 4.79 -10.56 -6.46
CA ALA A 142 3.68 -10.58 -7.42
C ALA A 142 2.39 -10.08 -6.77
N LEU A 143 2.02 -10.69 -5.64
CA LEU A 143 0.80 -10.34 -4.94
C LEU A 143 0.87 -8.91 -4.39
N ARG A 144 2.01 -8.51 -3.83
CA ARG A 144 2.21 -7.16 -3.28
C ARG A 144 2.09 -6.07 -4.34
N LEU A 145 2.83 -6.16 -5.45
CA LEU A 145 2.79 -5.12 -6.48
C LEU A 145 1.48 -5.15 -7.27
N GLY A 146 0.93 -6.34 -7.53
CA GLY A 146 -0.38 -6.50 -8.18
C GLY A 146 -1.53 -5.95 -7.34
N SER A 147 -1.64 -6.37 -6.08
CA SER A 147 -2.70 -5.89 -5.18
C SER A 147 -2.57 -4.41 -4.86
N ASN A 148 -1.35 -3.89 -4.69
CA ASN A 148 -1.13 -2.46 -4.49
C ASN A 148 -1.59 -1.65 -5.71
N ALA A 149 -1.34 -2.14 -6.93
CA ALA A 149 -1.82 -1.49 -8.15
C ALA A 149 -3.35 -1.50 -8.26
N MET A 150 -4.00 -2.62 -7.92
CA MET A 150 -5.46 -2.74 -7.90
C MET A 150 -6.12 -1.86 -6.83
N LEU A 151 -5.57 -1.86 -5.62
CA LEU A 151 -6.08 -1.01 -4.53
C LEU A 151 -5.90 0.47 -4.88
N GLN A 152 -4.73 0.86 -5.42
CA GLN A 152 -4.53 2.24 -5.86
C GLN A 152 -5.50 2.65 -6.96
N SER A 153 -5.87 1.76 -7.89
CA SER A 153 -6.89 2.10 -8.89
C SER A 153 -8.27 2.34 -8.28
N ALA A 154 -8.61 1.70 -7.15
CA ALA A 154 -9.85 1.96 -6.43
C ALA A 154 -9.83 3.29 -5.65
N PHE A 155 -8.65 3.74 -5.19
CA PHE A 155 -8.45 5.02 -4.51
C PHE A 155 -8.10 6.18 -5.46
N LYS A 156 -8.19 5.99 -6.78
CA LYS A 156 -8.01 7.07 -7.75
C LYS A 156 -9.20 8.02 -7.70
N ASP A 157 -8.91 9.31 -7.61
CA ASP A 157 -9.91 10.34 -7.80
C ASP A 157 -10.39 10.35 -9.27
N PRO A 158 -11.69 10.22 -9.54
CA PRO A 158 -12.25 10.21 -10.90
C PRO A 158 -11.95 11.49 -11.70
N VAL A 159 -11.75 12.63 -11.02
CA VAL A 159 -11.60 13.95 -11.68
C VAL A 159 -10.13 14.28 -11.92
N THR A 160 -9.27 14.01 -10.95
CA THR A 160 -7.83 14.37 -11.05
C THR A 160 -6.96 13.22 -11.55
N GLY A 161 -7.46 11.97 -11.56
CA GLY A 161 -6.71 10.77 -11.93
C GLY A 161 -5.55 10.42 -10.98
N LYS A 162 -5.33 11.23 -9.94
CA LYS A 162 -4.26 11.09 -8.95
C LYS A 162 -4.79 10.36 -7.71
N VAL A 163 -3.97 9.48 -7.15
CA VAL A 163 -4.24 8.86 -5.84
C VAL A 163 -3.70 9.80 -4.77
N SER A 164 -4.45 10.10 -3.71
CA SER A 164 -3.95 10.92 -2.60
C SER A 164 -2.82 10.21 -1.83
N ALA A 165 -1.97 10.95 -1.11
CA ALA A 165 -0.90 10.35 -0.30
C ALA A 165 -1.45 9.33 0.73
N GLN A 166 -2.58 9.67 1.36
CA GLN A 166 -3.30 8.76 2.27
C GLN A 166 -3.87 7.55 1.53
N GLY A 167 -4.46 7.73 0.33
CA GLY A 167 -4.96 6.63 -0.49
C GLY A 167 -3.86 5.66 -0.94
N ARG A 168 -2.66 6.17 -1.24
CA ARG A 168 -1.49 5.33 -1.56
C ARG A 168 -0.98 4.58 -0.33
N LEU A 169 -0.92 5.24 0.83
CA LEU A 169 -0.52 4.60 2.08
C LEU A 169 -1.52 3.51 2.49
N ALA A 170 -2.82 3.78 2.40
CA ALA A 170 -3.88 2.81 2.65
C ALA A 170 -3.83 1.63 1.66
N SER A 171 -3.58 1.90 0.38
CA SER A 171 -3.40 0.85 -0.63
C SER A 171 -2.16 -0.01 -0.37
N GLY A 172 -1.03 0.61 -0.02
CA GLY A 172 0.22 -0.08 0.28
C GLY A 172 0.14 -0.92 1.56
N PHE A 173 -0.58 -0.41 2.57
CA PHE A 173 -0.91 -1.14 3.79
C PHE A 173 -1.84 -2.31 3.49
N GLY A 174 -2.96 -2.08 2.80
CA GLY A 174 -3.93 -3.12 2.42
C GLY A 174 -3.31 -4.23 1.58
N ALA A 175 -2.45 -3.87 0.62
CA ALA A 175 -1.66 -4.83 -0.15
C ALA A 175 -0.73 -5.67 0.74
N GLY A 176 -0.11 -5.04 1.74
CA GLY A 176 0.73 -5.73 2.72
C GLY A 176 -0.04 -6.66 3.66
N VAL A 177 -1.26 -6.30 4.04
CA VAL A 177 -2.17 -7.15 4.83
C VAL A 177 -2.61 -8.35 3.99
N LEU A 178 -3.02 -8.14 2.75
CA LEU A 178 -3.43 -9.22 1.85
C LEU A 178 -2.26 -10.18 1.58
N GLU A 179 -1.07 -9.64 1.27
CA GLU A 179 0.17 -10.39 1.14
C GLU A 179 0.45 -11.23 2.40
N ALA A 180 0.32 -10.58 3.57
CA ALA A 180 0.55 -11.23 4.86
C ALA A 180 -0.41 -12.40 5.09
N LEU A 181 -1.69 -12.23 4.80
CA LEU A 181 -2.71 -13.24 5.07
C LEU A 181 -2.69 -14.38 4.05
N VAL A 182 -2.54 -14.09 2.77
CA VAL A 182 -2.69 -15.09 1.70
C VAL A 182 -1.42 -15.92 1.50
N ILE A 183 -0.25 -15.28 1.55
CA ILE A 183 1.02 -15.93 1.23
C ILE A 183 1.90 -16.08 2.46
N VAL A 184 2.15 -14.99 3.19
CA VAL A 184 3.20 -15.01 4.23
C VAL A 184 2.81 -15.90 5.40
N THR A 185 1.60 -15.76 5.94
CA THR A 185 1.20 -16.46 7.18
C THR A 185 1.18 -17.97 7.00
N PRO A 186 0.51 -18.56 5.98
CA PRO A 186 0.52 -20.02 5.80
C PRO A 186 1.93 -20.59 5.60
N PHE A 187 2.77 -19.91 4.81
CA PHE A 187 4.15 -20.32 4.58
C PHE A 187 5.02 -20.18 5.85
N GLU A 188 4.87 -19.11 6.61
CA GLU A 188 5.59 -18.90 7.87
C GLU A 188 5.22 -19.98 8.89
N VAL A 189 3.94 -20.31 9.05
CA VAL A 189 3.48 -21.35 9.99
C VAL A 189 4.09 -22.70 9.63
N VAL A 190 3.97 -23.13 8.37
CA VAL A 190 4.57 -24.40 7.90
C VAL A 190 6.08 -24.42 8.12
N LYS A 191 6.76 -23.32 7.79
CA LYS A 191 8.22 -23.20 7.97
C LYS A 191 8.61 -23.29 9.45
N ILE A 192 7.91 -22.59 10.34
CA ILE A 192 8.21 -22.60 11.78
C ILE A 192 8.00 -24.01 12.35
N ARG A 193 6.88 -24.66 12.04
CA ARG A 193 6.56 -26.01 12.55
C ARG A 193 7.55 -27.06 12.06
N LEU A 194 8.01 -26.97 10.81
CA LEU A 194 9.09 -27.82 10.29
C LEU A 194 10.43 -27.54 10.97
N GLN A 195 10.77 -26.27 11.19
CA GLN A 195 12.05 -25.91 11.83
C GLN A 195 12.09 -26.29 13.32
N GLN A 196 10.95 -26.35 14.00
CA GLN A 196 10.83 -26.80 15.38
C GLN A 196 11.14 -28.29 15.57
N GLN A 197 11.12 -29.10 14.52
CA GLN A 197 11.40 -30.54 14.59
C GLN A 197 12.89 -30.89 14.46
N LYS A 198 13.78 -29.88 14.41
CA LYS A 198 15.23 -30.12 14.34
C LYS A 198 15.72 -30.84 15.58
N GLY A 199 16.41 -31.96 15.38
CA GLY A 199 17.01 -32.77 16.44
C GLY A 199 16.24 -34.04 16.81
N LEU A 200 15.07 -34.28 16.21
CA LEU A 200 14.38 -35.56 16.33
C LEU A 200 14.90 -36.56 15.29
N SER A 201 14.99 -37.84 15.67
CA SER A 201 15.24 -38.94 14.74
C SER A 201 14.13 -39.03 13.69
N THR A 202 14.45 -39.56 12.51
CA THR A 202 13.53 -39.66 11.36
C THR A 202 12.21 -40.36 11.69
N ASP A 203 12.21 -41.27 12.65
CA ASP A 203 11.02 -42.01 13.10
C ASP A 203 10.11 -41.19 14.04
N LEU A 204 10.64 -40.13 14.66
CA LEU A 204 9.91 -39.22 15.55
C LEU A 204 9.46 -37.92 14.84
N LEU A 205 9.77 -37.77 13.54
CA LEU A 205 9.36 -36.60 12.76
C LEU A 205 7.85 -36.63 12.49
N LYS A 206 7.10 -35.81 13.22
CA LYS A 206 5.66 -35.61 12.97
C LYS A 206 5.37 -35.00 11.59
N TYR A 207 6.30 -34.24 10.98
CA TYR A 207 6.12 -33.70 9.64
C TYR A 207 7.24 -34.17 8.70
N LYS A 208 6.88 -34.91 7.65
CA LYS A 208 7.82 -35.46 6.66
C LYS A 208 8.19 -34.49 5.54
N GLY A 209 7.54 -33.32 5.49
CA GLY A 209 7.81 -32.27 4.50
C GLY A 209 6.79 -31.12 4.57
N PRO A 210 6.95 -30.06 3.76
CA PRO A 210 6.11 -28.87 3.80
C PRO A 210 4.63 -29.14 3.50
N ILE A 211 4.36 -29.93 2.46
CA ILE A 211 2.98 -30.27 2.05
C ILE A 211 2.33 -31.19 3.08
N HIS A 212 3.09 -32.16 3.59
CA HIS A 212 2.61 -33.03 4.67
C HIS A 212 2.31 -32.20 5.93
N CYS A 213 3.20 -31.27 6.31
CA CYS A 213 2.99 -30.36 7.44
C CYS A 213 1.71 -29.54 7.27
N ALA A 214 1.52 -28.91 6.11
CA ALA A 214 0.31 -28.13 5.82
C ALA A 214 -0.96 -29.00 5.92
N LYS A 215 -0.95 -30.20 5.32
CA LYS A 215 -2.09 -31.13 5.35
C LYS A 215 -2.38 -31.62 6.77
N THR A 216 -1.35 -31.93 7.56
CA THR A 216 -1.48 -32.32 8.96
C THR A 216 -2.05 -31.19 9.82
N ILE A 217 -1.59 -29.94 9.62
CA ILE A 217 -2.14 -28.78 10.33
C ILE A 217 -3.63 -28.61 10.00
N VAL A 218 -4.01 -28.66 8.73
CA VAL A 218 -5.42 -28.53 8.33
C VAL A 218 -6.28 -29.66 8.90
N ARG A 219 -5.74 -30.89 8.98
CA ARG A 219 -6.45 -32.05 9.54
C ARG A 219 -6.61 -31.99 11.06
N GLU A 220 -5.59 -31.51 11.78
CA GLU A 220 -5.55 -31.52 13.25
C GLU A 220 -6.07 -30.22 13.89
N GLU A 221 -5.69 -29.06 13.34
CA GLU A 221 -6.00 -27.72 13.88
C GLU A 221 -7.09 -27.00 13.06
N GLY A 222 -7.55 -27.60 11.95
CA GLY A 222 -8.50 -27.00 11.01
C GLY A 222 -7.82 -26.01 10.04
N ILE A 223 -8.61 -25.47 9.10
CA ILE A 223 -8.08 -24.54 8.08
C ILE A 223 -7.47 -23.28 8.70
N PHE A 224 -8.05 -22.77 9.79
CA PHE A 224 -7.55 -21.60 10.51
C PHE A 224 -6.22 -21.85 11.23
N GLY A 225 -5.78 -23.10 11.39
CA GLY A 225 -4.45 -23.44 11.91
C GLY A 225 -3.31 -22.83 11.08
N LEU A 226 -3.50 -22.69 9.75
CA LEU A 226 -2.53 -22.02 8.86
C LEU A 226 -2.44 -20.51 9.09
N TRP A 227 -3.42 -19.91 9.78
CA TRP A 227 -3.44 -18.49 10.16
C TRP A 227 -3.11 -18.28 11.65
N SER A 228 -2.63 -19.32 12.35
CA SER A 228 -2.13 -19.21 13.71
C SER A 228 -0.94 -18.24 13.76
N GLY A 229 -1.15 -17.03 14.28
CA GLY A 229 -0.15 -15.95 14.26
C GLY A 229 -0.35 -14.91 13.15
N ALA A 230 -1.52 -14.86 12.50
CA ALA A 230 -1.87 -13.81 11.54
C ALA A 230 -1.76 -12.40 12.14
N SER A 231 -2.20 -12.18 13.39
CA SER A 231 -2.18 -10.86 14.02
C SER A 231 -0.77 -10.26 14.18
N PRO A 232 0.24 -10.94 14.77
CA PRO A 232 1.60 -10.40 14.83
C PRO A 232 2.23 -10.27 13.43
N THR A 233 1.87 -11.13 12.48
CA THR A 233 2.39 -11.06 11.10
C THR A 233 1.82 -9.87 10.34
N VAL A 234 0.51 -9.63 10.44
CA VAL A 234 -0.16 -8.46 9.86
C VAL A 234 0.37 -7.17 10.47
N MET A 235 0.54 -7.11 11.81
CA MET A 235 1.10 -5.95 12.48
C MET A 235 2.52 -5.66 11.99
N ARG A 236 3.39 -6.68 12.00
CA ARG A 236 4.77 -6.55 11.50
C ARG A 236 4.82 -6.11 10.05
N ASN A 237 4.06 -6.77 9.16
CA ASN A 237 4.09 -6.46 7.73
C ASN A 237 3.51 -5.08 7.46
N GLY A 238 2.38 -4.74 8.10
CA GLY A 238 1.76 -3.42 8.03
C GLY A 238 2.69 -2.30 8.49
N THR A 239 3.35 -2.45 9.64
CA THR A 239 4.35 -1.48 10.13
C THR A 239 5.55 -1.37 9.19
N ASN A 240 6.05 -2.50 8.67
CA ASN A 240 7.13 -2.50 7.69
C ASN A 240 6.74 -1.75 6.41
N GLN A 241 5.48 -1.91 5.95
CA GLN A 241 4.96 -1.21 4.79
C GLN A 241 4.82 0.28 5.01
N ALA A 242 4.19 0.68 6.11
CA ALA A 242 4.04 2.09 6.44
C ALA A 242 5.40 2.77 6.53
N ALA A 243 6.35 2.17 7.25
CA ALA A 243 7.71 2.71 7.40
C ALA A 243 8.44 2.78 6.05
N MET A 244 8.40 1.71 5.25
CA MET A 244 9.10 1.65 3.97
C MET A 244 8.51 2.64 2.94
N PHE A 245 7.19 2.78 2.86
CA PHE A 245 6.55 3.72 1.93
C PHE A 245 6.79 5.17 2.35
N THR A 246 6.64 5.49 3.64
CA THR A 246 6.94 6.83 4.15
C THR A 246 8.40 7.17 3.92
N ALA A 247 9.33 6.27 4.27
CA ALA A 247 10.75 6.48 4.04
C ALA A 247 11.06 6.67 2.55
N LYS A 248 10.55 5.79 1.67
CA LYS A 248 10.78 5.92 0.23
C LYS A 248 10.27 7.26 -0.31
N ASN A 249 9.07 7.68 0.07
CA ASN A 249 8.52 8.96 -0.39
C ASN A 249 9.36 10.15 0.11
N THR A 250 9.71 10.18 1.39
CA THR A 250 10.56 11.24 1.95
C THR A 250 11.94 11.27 1.29
N ILE A 251 12.55 10.11 1.05
CA ILE A 251 13.86 9.98 0.40
C ILE A 251 13.81 10.44 -1.06
N ASP A 252 12.76 10.04 -1.80
CA ASP A 252 12.58 10.43 -3.20
C ASP A 252 12.32 11.94 -3.36
N ILE A 253 11.60 12.55 -2.42
CA ILE A 253 11.38 14.01 -2.36
C ILE A 253 12.69 14.73 -1.98
N LEU A 254 13.39 14.28 -0.94
CA LEU A 254 14.56 14.97 -0.38
C LEU A 254 15.80 14.87 -1.27
N LEU A 255 16.10 13.68 -1.80
CA LEU A 255 17.32 13.45 -2.58
C LEU A 255 17.15 13.78 -4.06
N TRP A 256 15.96 13.55 -4.61
CA TRP A 256 15.75 13.59 -6.07
C TRP A 256 14.77 14.69 -6.51
N LYS A 257 14.22 15.48 -5.57
CA LYS A 257 13.16 16.49 -5.81
C LYS A 257 12.00 15.94 -6.65
N LYS A 258 11.79 14.62 -6.61
CA LYS A 258 10.75 13.96 -7.39
C LYS A 258 9.44 14.15 -6.63
N HIS A 259 8.61 15.02 -7.17
CA HIS A 259 7.24 15.14 -6.71
C HIS A 259 6.40 14.05 -7.40
N GLU A 260 5.57 13.36 -6.63
CA GLU A 260 4.77 12.25 -7.14
C GLU A 260 3.82 12.72 -8.25
N GLY A 261 3.97 12.14 -9.46
CA GLY A 261 3.20 12.51 -10.66
C GLY A 261 4.05 13.03 -11.82
N ASP A 262 5.34 13.28 -11.60
CA ASP A 262 6.24 13.90 -12.60
C ASP A 262 6.62 12.99 -13.80
N GLY A 263 6.21 11.72 -13.83
CA GLY A 263 6.59 10.77 -14.90
C GLY A 263 8.11 10.52 -15.04
N LYS A 264 8.92 11.05 -14.11
CA LYS A 264 10.37 10.85 -14.07
C LYS A 264 10.68 9.45 -13.57
N VAL A 265 11.09 8.58 -14.49
CA VAL A 265 11.71 7.29 -14.18
C VAL A 265 13.08 7.59 -13.59
N LEU A 266 13.34 7.14 -12.35
CA LEU A 266 14.67 7.32 -11.74
C LEU A 266 15.68 6.50 -12.55
N GLN A 267 16.91 6.99 -12.62
CA GLN A 267 18.03 6.18 -13.11
C GLN A 267 18.18 4.94 -12.20
N PRO A 268 18.53 3.76 -12.72
CA PRO A 268 18.57 2.52 -11.95
C PRO A 268 19.39 2.63 -10.65
N TRP A 269 20.52 3.33 -10.68
CA TRP A 269 21.35 3.54 -9.47
C TRP A 269 20.66 4.44 -8.41
N GLN A 270 19.83 5.40 -8.82
CA GLN A 270 19.07 6.26 -7.90
C GLN A 270 17.96 5.45 -7.22
N SER A 271 17.30 4.57 -7.97
CA SER A 271 16.32 3.60 -7.45
C SER A 271 16.97 2.58 -6.51
N MET A 272 18.20 2.15 -6.78
CA MET A 272 18.98 1.31 -5.85
C MET A 272 19.18 2.02 -4.52
N VAL A 273 19.65 3.28 -4.54
CA VAL A 273 19.94 4.05 -3.32
C VAL A 273 18.66 4.33 -2.54
N SER A 274 17.57 4.74 -3.21
CA SER A 274 16.31 4.98 -2.52
C SER A 274 15.67 3.70 -2.00
N GLY A 275 15.76 2.60 -2.76
CA GLY A 275 15.35 1.26 -2.34
C GLY A 275 16.14 0.76 -1.13
N PHE A 276 17.46 0.98 -1.10
CA PHE A 276 18.32 0.62 0.02
C PHE A 276 17.95 1.40 1.28
N LEU A 277 17.88 2.73 1.19
CA LEU A 277 17.57 3.60 2.33
C LEU A 277 16.13 3.39 2.85
N ALA A 278 15.15 3.18 1.97
CA ALA A 278 13.81 2.78 2.40
C ALA A 278 13.81 1.39 3.05
N GLY A 279 14.65 0.48 2.53
CA GLY A 279 14.85 -0.86 3.04
C GLY A 279 15.55 -0.94 4.40
N THR A 280 16.25 0.11 4.85
CA THR A 280 16.82 0.19 6.22
C THR A 280 15.80 0.66 7.24
N ALA A 281 14.90 1.58 6.88
CA ALA A 281 13.88 2.13 7.78
C ALA A 281 12.92 1.05 8.30
N GLY A 282 12.48 0.14 7.43
CA GLY A 282 11.56 -0.96 7.80
C GLY A 282 12.09 -1.83 8.96
N PRO A 283 13.27 -2.46 8.84
CA PRO A 283 13.89 -3.24 9.92
C PRO A 283 14.18 -2.46 11.20
N ILE A 284 14.47 -1.16 11.11
CA ILE A 284 14.68 -0.30 12.29
C ILE A 284 13.37 -0.11 13.06
N CYS A 285 12.28 0.22 12.37
CA CYS A 285 10.97 0.40 12.98
C CYS A 285 10.36 -0.93 13.47
N THR A 286 10.60 -2.03 12.76
CA THR A 286 10.06 -3.36 13.12
C THR A 286 10.92 -4.14 14.10
N GLY A 287 12.17 -3.71 14.36
CA GLY A 287 13.12 -4.35 15.28
C GLY A 287 12.49 -4.81 16.60
N PRO A 288 11.85 -3.91 17.38
CA PRO A 288 11.23 -4.25 18.66
C PRO A 288 10.16 -5.34 18.55
N PHE A 289 9.30 -5.25 17.53
CA PHE A 289 8.23 -6.22 17.31
C PHE A 289 8.77 -7.60 16.95
N ASP A 290 9.85 -7.66 16.18
CA ASP A 290 10.46 -8.92 15.79
C ASP A 290 11.20 -9.59 16.95
N VAL A 291 11.90 -8.84 17.80
CA VAL A 291 12.49 -9.39 19.02
C VAL A 291 11.39 -9.96 19.92
N VAL A 292 10.32 -9.21 20.14
CA VAL A 292 9.19 -9.66 20.97
C VAL A 292 8.50 -10.89 20.37
N LYS A 293 8.27 -10.93 19.05
CA LYS A 293 7.72 -12.10 18.33
C LYS A 293 8.61 -13.32 18.56
N THR A 294 9.92 -13.19 18.38
CA THR A 294 10.84 -14.33 18.57
C THR A 294 10.85 -14.84 20.01
N ARG A 295 10.80 -13.95 21.01
CA ARG A 295 10.78 -14.35 22.43
C ARG A 295 9.47 -14.98 22.85
N LEU A 296 8.35 -14.42 22.42
CA LEU A 296 7.02 -15.00 22.64
C LEU A 296 6.91 -16.39 21.99
N MET A 297 7.48 -16.57 20.80
CA MET A 297 7.48 -17.87 20.10
C MET A 297 8.46 -18.88 20.69
N ALA A 298 9.55 -18.41 21.31
CA ALA A 298 10.52 -19.26 22.00
C ALA A 298 9.99 -19.76 23.36
N GLN A 299 9.03 -19.04 23.96
CA GLN A 299 8.39 -19.47 25.19
C GLN A 299 7.48 -20.68 24.93
N GLY A 300 7.68 -21.77 25.69
CA GLY A 300 6.85 -22.96 25.60
C GLY A 300 5.40 -22.70 26.02
N ARG A 301 4.47 -23.54 25.53
CA ARG A 301 3.04 -23.53 25.92
C ARG A 301 2.77 -24.14 27.29
N THR A 302 3.76 -24.79 27.89
CA THR A 302 3.67 -25.50 29.16
C THR A 302 4.83 -25.04 30.05
N GLY A 303 4.51 -24.39 31.17
CA GLY A 303 5.48 -23.78 32.11
C GLY A 303 5.09 -22.36 32.53
N ASP A 304 5.98 -21.69 33.27
CA ASP A 304 5.78 -20.30 33.71
C ASP A 304 5.73 -19.35 32.51
N ILE A 305 4.56 -18.74 32.30
CA ILE A 305 4.32 -17.81 31.22
C ILE A 305 4.98 -16.46 31.54
N LYS A 306 6.24 -16.29 31.13
CA LYS A 306 7.00 -15.04 31.35
C LYS A 306 6.39 -13.84 30.60
N TYR A 307 5.89 -14.06 29.39
CA TYR A 307 5.30 -13.03 28.54
C TYR A 307 3.82 -13.29 28.28
N LYS A 308 2.94 -12.50 28.91
CA LYS A 308 1.48 -12.62 28.76
C LYS A 308 0.92 -11.99 27.47
N GLY A 309 1.74 -11.22 26.76
CA GLY A 309 1.35 -10.55 25.52
C GLY A 309 2.44 -9.65 24.97
N MET A 310 2.20 -9.05 23.80
CA MET A 310 3.19 -8.24 23.07
C MET A 310 3.62 -6.99 23.85
N PHE A 311 2.67 -6.22 24.37
CA PHE A 311 2.97 -5.01 25.16
C PHE A 311 3.67 -5.33 26.49
N HIS A 312 3.24 -6.42 27.14
CA HIS A 312 3.89 -6.91 28.36
C HIS A 312 5.34 -7.31 28.07
N ALA A 313 5.57 -8.07 26.98
CA ALA A 313 6.91 -8.47 26.56
C ALA A 313 7.81 -7.27 26.23
N ILE A 314 7.31 -6.24 25.54
CA ILE A 314 8.08 -5.01 25.27
C ILE A 314 8.51 -4.36 26.58
N ARG A 315 7.58 -4.17 27.52
CA ARG A 315 7.84 -3.54 28.81
C ARG A 315 8.84 -4.36 29.65
N THR A 316 8.65 -5.67 29.73
CA THR A 316 9.52 -6.58 30.47
C THR A 316 10.93 -6.61 29.88
N ILE A 317 11.08 -6.71 28.56
CA ILE A 317 12.40 -6.69 27.90
C ILE A 317 13.11 -5.35 28.14
N HIS A 318 12.37 -4.24 28.05
CA HIS A 318 12.93 -2.92 28.32
C HIS A 318 13.40 -2.78 29.76
N ALA A 319 12.64 -3.28 30.74
CA ALA A 319 12.97 -3.21 32.15
C ALA A 319 14.13 -4.15 32.55
N GLU A 320 14.20 -5.36 31.98
CA GLU A 320 15.19 -6.38 32.36
C GLU A 320 16.52 -6.26 31.59
N GLU A 321 16.49 -5.89 30.30
CA GLU A 321 17.68 -5.90 29.43
C GLU A 321 18.03 -4.55 28.81
N GLY A 322 17.19 -3.54 29.07
CA GLY A 322 17.36 -2.20 28.54
C GLY A 322 16.87 -2.02 27.10
N LEU A 323 16.82 -0.75 26.67
CA LEU A 323 16.25 -0.35 25.38
C LEU A 323 16.97 -0.97 24.16
N ARG A 324 18.29 -1.15 24.23
CA ARG A 324 19.08 -1.74 23.13
C ARG A 324 18.74 -3.22 22.88
N ALA A 325 18.18 -3.93 23.87
CA ALA A 325 17.79 -5.32 23.72
C ALA A 325 16.68 -5.51 22.67
N LEU A 326 15.84 -4.50 22.44
CA LEU A 326 14.78 -4.51 21.43
C LEU A 326 15.30 -4.48 19.98
N TRP A 327 16.59 -4.16 19.78
CA TRP A 327 17.24 -4.21 18.46
C TRP A 327 18.32 -5.30 18.37
N LYS A 328 18.41 -6.21 19.36
CA LYS A 328 19.29 -7.38 19.25
C LYS A 328 18.92 -8.19 18.01
N GLY A 329 19.89 -8.39 17.11
CA GLY A 329 19.69 -9.06 15.82
C GLY A 329 19.34 -8.14 14.65
N LEU A 330 19.36 -6.81 14.82
CA LEU A 330 19.15 -5.85 13.73
C LEU A 330 20.22 -5.98 12.62
N LEU A 331 21.49 -6.18 12.98
CA LEU A 331 22.58 -6.25 12.01
C LEU A 331 22.39 -7.37 10.96
N PRO A 332 22.12 -8.65 11.33
CA PRO A 332 21.76 -9.70 10.38
C PRO A 332 20.51 -9.41 9.53
N ARG A 333 19.68 -8.43 9.90
CA ARG A 333 18.52 -8.00 9.12
C ARG A 333 18.89 -6.89 8.14
N LEU A 334 19.68 -5.92 8.58
CA LEU A 334 20.25 -4.87 7.74
C LEU A 334 21.22 -5.41 6.68
N MET A 335 21.83 -6.56 6.92
CA MET A 335 22.63 -7.25 5.91
C MET A 335 21.80 -7.87 4.78
N ARG A 336 20.52 -8.17 5.01
CA ARG A 336 19.66 -8.89 4.04
C ARG A 336 18.65 -7.98 3.38
N ILE A 337 17.91 -7.21 4.18
CA ILE A 337 16.70 -6.51 3.72
C ILE A 337 17.05 -5.32 2.81
N PRO A 338 17.92 -4.36 3.20
CA PRO A 338 18.30 -3.24 2.35
C PRO A 338 18.92 -3.65 0.99
N PRO A 339 19.92 -4.57 0.92
CA PRO A 339 20.44 -5.01 -0.38
C PRO A 339 19.36 -5.69 -1.23
N GLY A 340 18.47 -6.47 -0.61
CA GLY A 340 17.39 -7.15 -1.32
C GLY A 340 16.38 -6.18 -1.90
N GLN A 341 16.00 -5.15 -1.13
CA GLN A 341 15.14 -4.08 -1.63
C GLN A 341 15.80 -3.29 -2.76
N ALA A 342 17.10 -3.01 -2.67
CA ALA A 342 17.82 -2.34 -3.75
C ALA A 342 17.74 -3.15 -5.06
N ILE A 343 18.03 -4.45 -5.02
CA ILE A 343 17.97 -5.33 -6.19
C ILE A 343 16.54 -5.41 -6.74
N MET A 344 15.56 -5.67 -5.87
CA MET A 344 14.14 -5.81 -6.24
C MET A 344 13.62 -4.55 -6.95
N TRP A 345 13.85 -3.38 -6.37
CA TRP A 345 13.35 -2.12 -6.95
C TRP A 345 14.06 -1.76 -8.25
N THR A 346 15.35 -2.06 -8.36
CA THR A 346 16.11 -1.79 -9.59
C THR A 346 15.59 -2.61 -10.75
N VAL A 347 15.42 -3.92 -10.54
CA VAL A 347 14.88 -4.80 -11.57
C VAL A 347 13.44 -4.40 -11.91
N ALA A 348 12.62 -4.13 -10.90
CA ALA A 348 11.24 -3.72 -11.12
C ALA A 348 11.16 -2.42 -11.96
N ASP A 349 11.96 -1.41 -11.62
CA ASP A 349 11.98 -0.13 -12.33
C ASP A 349 12.53 -0.26 -13.76
N GLN A 350 13.53 -1.13 -13.99
CA GLN A 350 14.03 -1.42 -15.35
C GLN A 350 12.96 -2.12 -16.20
N VAL A 351 12.27 -3.12 -15.66
CA VAL A 351 11.20 -3.83 -16.39
C VAL A 351 10.04 -2.88 -16.71
N MET A 352 9.61 -2.08 -15.74
CA MET A 352 8.57 -1.08 -15.94
C MET A 352 8.98 -0.01 -16.95
N GLY A 353 10.23 0.47 -16.88
CA GLY A 353 10.77 1.46 -17.80
C GLY A 353 10.94 0.94 -19.24
N LEU A 354 11.33 -0.32 -19.41
CA LEU A 354 11.36 -0.98 -20.72
C LEU A 354 9.96 -1.08 -21.31
N TYR A 355 8.97 -1.50 -20.51
CA TYR A 355 7.59 -1.57 -20.96
C TYR A 355 7.06 -0.19 -21.38
N GLU A 356 7.36 0.86 -20.61
CA GLU A 356 6.95 2.23 -20.94
C GLU A 356 7.58 2.72 -22.25
N ARG A 357 8.86 2.44 -22.50
CA ARG A 357 9.52 2.80 -23.77
C ARG A 357 8.96 2.04 -24.96
N THR A 358 8.71 0.75 -24.82
CA THR A 358 8.31 -0.10 -25.95
C THR A 358 6.82 -0.01 -26.29
N TYR A 359 5.95 0.16 -25.30
CA TYR A 359 4.49 0.08 -25.50
C TYR A 359 3.75 1.38 -25.25
N LEU A 360 4.26 2.28 -24.39
CA LEU A 360 3.58 3.53 -24.06
C LEU A 360 4.12 4.74 -24.84
N GLN A 361 5.40 4.73 -25.20
CA GLN A 361 5.99 5.76 -26.07
C GLN A 361 5.72 5.44 -27.56
N SER A 362 5.77 4.18 -27.96
CA SER A 362 5.44 3.75 -29.34
C SER A 362 3.95 3.83 -29.68
N ALA A 363 3.06 3.98 -28.69
CA ALA A 363 1.62 4.18 -28.91
C ALA A 363 1.22 5.68 -29.00
N ASN A 364 2.18 6.60 -28.77
CA ASN A 364 2.00 8.05 -28.83
C ASN A 364 2.76 8.70 -30.01
N VAL A 365 3.30 7.87 -30.92
CA VAL A 365 3.80 8.23 -32.25
C VAL A 365 2.87 7.58 -33.25
#